data_AF-V2XKL1-F1
#
_entry.id   AF-V2XKL1-F1
#
_cell.length_a   1.000
_cell.length_b   1.000
_cell.length_c   1.000
_cell.angle_alpha   90.00
_cell.angle_beta   90.00
_cell.angle_gamma   90.00
#
_symmetry.space_group_name_H-M   'P 1'
#
loop_
_entity.id
_entity.type
_entity.pdbx_description
1 polymer ?
#
loop_
_entity_poly.entity_id
_entity_poly.type
_entity_poly.pdbx_seq_one_letter_code
_entity_poly.pdbx_strand_id
1 'polypeptide(L)'
;MSNLTILRNYAQKVPSDFPSSILFSHTDWTLTIYDAYPKSMFHFLVLPRVQPDSDITLKDLHSLKTLLRCDKARAKEIIDALSTDAEDVKKEIESEMVKRYGFKWPIWTGFHAAPSMHHLHLHVLSADLCSEKMKNKKHYNSFHPKLGFFLHLEDVLSWFEAEPAFFSQKTNLDEKKSEALLKEGLDCFHCEREMKNMPALKEHLQIEWDSESSKAKARAERKRKAEENKKDNNEAATNEHRDKKQKS
;
A
#
# COMPACT_ATOMS: atom_id res chain seq x y z
N MET A 1 -5.75 22.41 18.81
CA MET A 1 -4.82 21.27 18.95
C MET A 1 -4.24 21.00 17.57
N SER A 2 -2.93 20.79 17.43
CA SER A 2 -2.39 20.47 16.11
C SER A 2 -2.97 19.11 15.68
N ASN A 3 -3.58 19.06 14.49
CA ASN A 3 -4.19 17.81 13.97
C ASN A 3 -3.15 16.70 13.73
N LEU A 4 -1.85 17.00 13.86
CA LEU A 4 -0.73 16.11 13.57
C LEU A 4 -0.71 14.84 14.43
N THR A 5 -1.28 14.85 15.64
CA THR A 5 -1.21 13.72 16.58
C THR A 5 -2.45 12.82 16.58
N ILE A 6 -3.40 13.01 15.65
CA ILE A 6 -4.63 12.19 15.66
C ILE A 6 -4.35 10.69 15.54
N LEU A 7 -3.35 10.29 14.75
CA LEU A 7 -2.94 8.89 14.60
C LEU A 7 -2.38 8.31 15.90
N ARG A 8 -1.62 9.11 16.66
CA ARG A 8 -1.15 8.74 18.00
C ARG A 8 -2.31 8.53 18.97
N ASN A 9 -3.34 9.37 18.88
CA ASN A 9 -4.52 9.20 19.72
C ASN A 9 -5.26 7.91 19.36
N TYR A 10 -5.32 7.55 18.07
CA TYR A 10 -5.90 6.29 17.63
C TYR A 10 -5.10 5.09 18.17
N ALA A 11 -3.78 5.10 18.07
CA ALA A 11 -2.92 4.01 18.52
C ALA A 11 -2.99 3.67 20.03
N GLN A 12 -3.56 4.57 20.84
CA GLN A 12 -3.76 4.40 22.29
C GLN A 12 -5.20 4.04 22.67
N LYS A 13 -6.15 4.09 21.73
CA LYS A 13 -7.56 3.79 21.99
C LYS A 13 -7.82 2.29 21.96
N VAL A 14 -8.83 1.86 22.70
CA VAL A 14 -9.36 0.49 22.60
C VAL A 14 -10.03 0.33 21.24
N PRO A 15 -9.74 -0.73 20.46
CA PRO A 15 -10.30 -0.91 19.12
C PRO A 15 -11.84 -0.89 19.08
N SER A 16 -12.51 -1.39 20.12
CA SER A 16 -13.97 -1.40 20.24
C SER A 16 -14.62 -0.01 20.27
N ASP A 17 -13.84 1.04 20.56
CA ASP A 17 -14.34 2.40 20.68
C ASP A 17 -14.34 3.15 19.32
N PHE A 18 -13.83 2.51 18.26
CA PHE A 18 -13.76 3.14 16.95
C PHE A 18 -15.06 2.99 16.17
N PRO A 19 -15.49 4.04 15.46
CA PRO A 19 -16.46 3.91 14.40
C PRO A 19 -15.97 2.96 13.30
N SER A 20 -16.87 2.14 12.75
CA SER A 20 -16.58 1.26 11.60
C SER A 20 -16.19 2.01 10.33
N SER A 21 -16.47 3.32 10.25
CA SER A 21 -16.01 4.20 9.17
C SER A 21 -14.53 4.57 9.28
N ILE A 22 -13.89 4.30 10.42
CA ILE A 22 -12.47 4.60 10.67
C ILE A 22 -11.68 3.29 10.75
N LEU A 23 -12.11 2.36 11.60
CA LEU A 23 -11.40 1.11 11.84
C LEU A 23 -11.77 0.06 10.79
N PHE A 24 -10.77 -0.46 10.10
CA PHE A 24 -10.92 -1.58 9.16
C PHE A 24 -10.71 -2.92 9.87
N SER A 25 -9.59 -3.06 10.57
CA SER A 25 -9.24 -4.27 11.34
C SER A 25 -8.25 -3.92 12.44
N HIS A 26 -8.02 -4.83 13.38
CA HIS A 26 -6.97 -4.69 14.39
C HIS A 26 -6.43 -6.05 14.83
N THR A 27 -5.22 -6.02 15.36
CA THR A 27 -4.61 -7.11 16.12
C THR A 27 -4.26 -6.60 17.52
N ASP A 28 -3.62 -7.42 18.34
CA ASP A 28 -3.03 -6.93 19.59
C ASP A 28 -1.93 -5.90 19.32
N TRP A 29 -1.23 -6.01 18.18
CA TRP A 29 -0.06 -5.21 17.84
C TRP A 29 -0.34 -4.01 16.94
N THR A 30 -1.37 -4.06 16.10
CA THR A 30 -1.64 -2.99 15.13
C THR A 30 -3.12 -2.58 15.06
N LEU A 31 -3.35 -1.40 14.51
CA LEU A 31 -4.64 -0.92 14.03
C LEU A 31 -4.53 -0.69 12.52
N THR A 32 -5.48 -1.18 11.75
CA THR A 32 -5.64 -0.78 10.35
C THR A 32 -6.84 0.15 10.23
N ILE A 33 -6.63 1.34 9.66
CA ILE A 33 -7.67 2.33 9.45
C ILE A 33 -7.79 2.72 7.98
N TYR A 34 -8.96 3.22 7.60
CA TYR A 34 -9.13 3.92 6.33
C TYR A 34 -8.43 5.28 6.38
N ASP A 35 -7.65 5.62 5.35
CA ASP A 35 -7.12 6.98 5.23
C ASP A 35 -8.28 7.95 4.97
N ALA A 36 -8.43 8.99 5.80
CA ALA A 36 -9.53 9.96 5.67
C ALA A 36 -9.42 10.85 4.41
N TYR A 37 -8.23 10.89 3.80
CA TYR A 37 -7.89 11.65 2.60
C TYR A 37 -7.17 10.73 1.58
N PRO A 38 -7.82 9.65 1.11
CA PRO A 38 -7.15 8.61 0.32
C PRO A 38 -6.51 9.19 -0.94
N LYS A 39 -5.29 8.77 -1.29
CA LYS A 39 -4.58 9.30 -2.48
C LYS A 39 -4.75 8.43 -3.72
N SER A 40 -5.30 7.23 -3.54
CA SER A 40 -5.70 6.28 -4.58
C SER A 40 -7.10 5.76 -4.29
N MET A 41 -7.64 4.90 -5.17
CA MET A 41 -8.94 4.26 -4.97
C MET A 41 -9.04 3.46 -3.66
N PHE A 42 -7.98 2.76 -3.30
CA PHE A 42 -7.83 2.09 -2.01
C PHE A 42 -6.64 2.71 -1.27
N HIS A 43 -6.84 3.17 -0.04
CA HIS A 43 -5.76 3.71 0.78
C HIS A 43 -6.05 3.51 2.26
N PHE A 44 -5.18 2.75 2.91
CA PHE A 44 -5.24 2.38 4.31
C PHE A 44 -3.95 2.77 5.02
N LEU A 45 -4.04 2.90 6.33
CA LEU A 45 -2.90 3.10 7.21
C LEU A 45 -2.86 1.97 8.24
N VAL A 46 -1.73 1.27 8.33
CA VAL A 46 -1.47 0.30 9.41
C VAL A 46 -0.58 0.98 10.45
N LEU A 47 -1.04 1.04 11.69
CA LEU A 47 -0.39 1.75 12.80
C LEU A 47 0.00 0.77 13.90
N PRO A 48 1.22 0.84 14.46
CA PRO A 48 1.55 0.07 15.64
C PRO A 48 0.77 0.61 16.84
N ARG A 49 0.25 -0.29 17.67
CA ARG A 49 -0.39 0.04 18.95
C ARG A 49 0.67 0.27 20.02
N VAL A 50 0.32 1.07 21.02
CA VAL A 50 1.17 1.25 22.21
C VAL A 50 0.87 0.09 23.16
N GLN A 51 1.86 -0.76 23.37
CA GLN A 51 1.75 -1.85 24.34
C GLN A 51 2.14 -1.35 25.74
N PRO A 52 1.34 -1.60 26.78
CA PRO A 52 1.65 -1.16 28.15
C PRO A 52 2.98 -1.70 28.68
N ASP A 53 3.33 -2.93 28.31
CA ASP A 53 4.51 -3.65 28.82
C ASP A 53 5.70 -3.64 27.84
N SER A 54 5.65 -2.81 26.79
CA SER A 54 6.75 -2.71 25.82
C SER A 54 7.74 -1.61 26.19
N ASP A 55 9.02 -1.91 25.99
CA ASP A 55 10.11 -0.92 26.09
C ASP A 55 10.05 0.13 24.97
N ILE A 56 9.23 -0.08 23.93
CA ILE A 56 9.01 0.86 22.84
C ILE A 56 8.03 1.95 23.27
N THR A 57 8.53 3.19 23.30
CA THR A 57 7.75 4.34 23.76
C THR A 57 6.99 5.03 22.62
N LEU A 58 6.05 5.91 22.99
CA LEU A 58 5.38 6.83 22.05
C LEU A 58 6.32 7.72 21.24
N LYS A 59 7.53 7.98 21.76
CA LYS A 59 8.55 8.77 21.07
C LYS A 59 9.23 7.95 19.98
N ASP A 60 9.46 6.67 20.25
CA ASP A 60 10.05 5.72 19.30
C ASP A 60 9.09 5.43 18.14
N LEU A 61 7.79 5.39 18.43
CA LEU A 61 6.74 5.27 17.43
C LEU A 61 6.38 6.60 16.76
N HIS A 62 7.17 7.68 16.89
CA HIS A 62 6.82 8.97 16.29
C HIS A 62 6.82 8.91 14.75
N SER A 63 7.78 8.19 14.16
CA SER A 63 8.03 8.07 12.73
C SER A 63 8.94 6.87 12.44
N LEU A 64 9.09 6.48 11.16
CA LEU A 64 10.02 5.41 10.77
C LEU A 64 11.45 5.73 11.23
N LYS A 65 11.88 6.98 11.06
CA LYS A 65 13.21 7.46 11.48
C LYS A 65 13.47 7.31 12.97
N THR A 66 12.47 7.56 13.80
CA THR A 66 12.64 7.44 15.27
C THR A 66 12.70 5.98 15.68
N LEU A 67 11.84 5.13 15.11
CA LEU A 67 11.87 3.68 15.34
C LEU A 67 13.22 3.06 14.91
N LEU A 68 13.75 3.43 13.75
CA LEU A 68 15.02 2.88 13.23
C LEU A 68 16.27 3.30 14.03
N ARG A 69 16.12 4.23 14.99
CA ARG A 69 17.19 4.63 15.93
C ARG A 69 17.15 3.86 17.24
N CYS A 70 16.08 3.10 17.48
CA CYS A 70 15.95 2.21 18.62
C CYS A 70 16.80 0.96 18.41
N ASP A 71 16.67 0.00 19.34
CA ASP A 71 17.25 -1.33 19.15
C ASP A 71 16.78 -1.96 17.83
N LYS A 72 17.72 -2.52 17.08
CA LYS A 72 17.48 -3.05 15.73
C LYS A 72 16.49 -4.23 15.74
N ALA A 73 16.58 -5.11 16.73
CA ALA A 73 15.69 -6.26 16.83
C ALA A 73 14.26 -5.81 17.16
N ARG A 74 14.11 -4.90 18.13
CA ARG A 74 12.80 -4.32 18.47
C ARG A 74 12.17 -3.54 17.32
N ALA A 75 12.95 -2.73 16.61
CA ALA A 75 12.47 -2.04 15.42
C ALA A 75 11.99 -3.04 14.36
N LYS A 76 12.71 -4.14 14.16
CA LYS A 76 12.32 -5.20 13.22
C LYS A 76 11.01 -5.88 13.64
N GLU A 77 10.82 -6.21 14.92
CA GLU A 77 9.58 -6.81 15.44
C GLU A 77 8.35 -5.95 15.09
N ILE A 78 8.46 -4.62 15.25
CA ILE A 78 7.37 -3.70 14.90
C ILE A 78 7.14 -3.66 13.38
N ILE A 79 8.20 -3.59 12.56
CA ILE A 79 8.06 -3.56 11.10
C ILE A 79 7.49 -4.89 10.57
N ASP A 80 7.87 -6.04 11.14
CA ASP A 80 7.33 -7.36 10.78
C ASP A 80 5.84 -7.47 11.11
N ALA A 81 5.41 -6.95 12.27
CA ALA A 81 3.99 -6.89 12.64
C ALA A 81 3.19 -6.01 11.67
N LEU A 82 3.70 -4.83 11.32
CA LEU A 82 3.08 -3.97 10.30
C LEU A 82 3.03 -4.64 8.93
N SER A 83 4.10 -5.37 8.55
CA SER A 83 4.18 -6.06 7.27
C SER A 83 3.18 -7.22 7.17
N THR A 84 2.99 -7.96 8.27
CA THR A 84 2.03 -9.07 8.33
C THR A 84 0.61 -8.54 8.12
N ASP A 85 0.23 -7.51 8.87
CA ASP A 85 -1.12 -6.95 8.77
C ASP A 85 -1.34 -6.22 7.43
N ALA A 86 -0.30 -5.62 6.85
CA ALA A 86 -0.38 -5.05 5.51
C ALA A 86 -0.62 -6.09 4.40
N GLU A 87 -0.11 -7.32 4.55
CA GLU A 87 -0.36 -8.42 3.61
C GLU A 87 -1.83 -8.87 3.66
N ASP A 88 -2.44 -8.88 4.84
CA ASP A 88 -3.88 -9.16 4.97
C ASP A 88 -4.73 -8.03 4.37
N VAL A 89 -4.33 -6.77 4.56
CA VAL A 89 -4.97 -5.63 3.89
C VAL A 89 -4.83 -5.72 2.37
N LYS A 90 -3.66 -6.13 1.85
CA LYS A 90 -3.46 -6.36 0.40
C LYS A 90 -4.47 -7.37 -0.14
N LYS A 91 -4.66 -8.52 0.53
CA LYS A 91 -5.63 -9.55 0.12
C LYS A 91 -7.07 -9.02 0.07
N GLU A 92 -7.46 -8.24 1.07
CA GLU A 92 -8.80 -7.63 1.13
C GLU A 92 -9.00 -6.58 0.02
N ILE A 93 -7.99 -5.73 -0.22
CA ILE A 93 -8.00 -4.80 -1.36
C ILE A 93 -8.15 -5.57 -2.67
N GLU A 94 -7.34 -6.62 -2.90
CA GLU A 94 -7.41 -7.42 -4.12
C GLU A 94 -8.77 -8.10 -4.32
N SER A 95 -9.40 -8.56 -3.24
CA SER A 95 -10.77 -9.11 -3.27
C SER A 95 -11.77 -8.05 -3.74
N GLU A 96 -11.71 -6.84 -3.17
CA GLU A 96 -12.57 -5.73 -3.56
C GLU A 96 -12.25 -5.19 -4.97
N MET A 97 -10.99 -5.23 -5.42
CA MET A 97 -10.59 -4.92 -6.79
C MET A 97 -11.28 -5.85 -7.80
N VAL A 98 -11.20 -7.17 -7.58
CA VAL A 98 -11.86 -8.16 -8.45
C VAL A 98 -13.38 -7.96 -8.42
N LYS A 99 -13.96 -7.77 -7.25
CA LYS A 99 -15.41 -7.60 -7.08
C LYS A 99 -15.96 -6.35 -7.77
N ARG A 100 -15.26 -5.22 -7.67
CA ARG A 100 -15.74 -3.92 -8.20
C ARG A 100 -15.29 -3.66 -9.64
N TYR A 101 -14.11 -4.13 -10.03
CA TYR A 101 -13.47 -3.77 -11.30
C TYR A 101 -13.23 -4.98 -12.21
N GLY A 102 -13.28 -6.21 -11.69
CA GLY A 102 -13.11 -7.45 -12.46
C GLY A 102 -11.65 -7.84 -12.72
N PHE A 103 -10.68 -7.10 -12.17
CA PHE A 103 -9.25 -7.38 -12.29
C PHE A 103 -8.49 -6.77 -11.09
N LYS A 104 -7.24 -7.18 -10.92
CA LYS A 104 -6.31 -6.64 -9.91
C LYS A 104 -5.28 -5.75 -10.58
N TRP A 105 -4.80 -4.74 -9.87
CA TRP A 105 -3.67 -3.89 -10.25
C TRP A 105 -2.73 -3.73 -9.04
N PRO A 106 -1.51 -3.19 -9.23
CA PRO A 106 -0.51 -3.18 -8.17
C PRO A 106 -0.97 -2.45 -6.90
N ILE A 107 -0.51 -2.95 -5.75
CA ILE A 107 -0.67 -2.32 -4.44
C ILE A 107 0.73 -1.98 -3.93
N TRP A 108 0.91 -0.76 -3.47
CA TRP A 108 2.14 -0.31 -2.85
C TRP A 108 2.03 -0.31 -1.34
N THR A 109 3.14 -0.66 -0.70
CA THR A 109 3.30 -0.60 0.75
C THR A 109 4.56 0.15 1.09
N GLY A 110 4.47 1.12 2.00
CA GLY A 110 5.65 1.91 2.35
C GLY A 110 5.39 3.05 3.31
N PHE A 111 6.47 3.72 3.66
CA PHE A 111 6.49 4.84 4.60
C PHE A 111 6.88 6.13 3.87
N HIS A 112 6.42 7.26 4.38
CA HIS A 112 7.02 8.54 3.99
C HIS A 112 8.34 8.76 4.73
N ALA A 113 9.39 9.14 4.00
CA ALA A 113 10.69 9.50 4.57
C ALA A 113 10.63 10.68 5.56
N ALA A 114 9.69 11.60 5.34
CA ALA A 114 9.30 12.65 6.27
C ALA A 114 7.77 12.65 6.45
N PRO A 115 7.22 12.09 7.54
CA PRO A 115 5.78 11.92 7.67
C PRO A 115 5.05 13.24 7.93
N SER A 116 3.85 13.38 7.36
CA SER A 116 2.98 14.55 7.57
C SER A 116 2.21 14.52 8.89
N MET A 117 2.12 13.34 9.52
CA MET A 117 1.41 13.10 10.77
C MET A 117 2.36 12.43 11.76
N HIS A 118 2.21 12.75 13.04
CA HIS A 118 2.91 12.05 14.11
C HIS A 118 2.26 10.70 14.37
N HIS A 119 3.10 9.75 14.76
CA HIS A 119 2.83 8.32 14.89
C HIS A 119 3.17 7.56 13.62
N LEU A 120 3.97 6.50 13.75
CA LEU A 120 4.35 5.62 12.66
C LEU A 120 3.10 5.07 11.98
N HIS A 121 3.08 5.12 10.65
CA HIS A 121 2.01 4.56 9.85
C HIS A 121 2.58 4.03 8.55
N LEU A 122 2.28 2.78 8.25
CA LEU A 122 2.55 2.14 6.98
C LEU A 122 1.38 2.43 6.04
N HIS A 123 1.67 3.01 4.88
CA HIS A 123 0.67 3.18 3.83
C HIS A 123 0.47 1.86 3.10
N VAL A 124 -0.78 1.48 2.88
CA VAL A 124 -1.18 0.40 1.96
C VAL A 124 -2.15 1.01 0.97
N LEU A 125 -1.73 1.18 -0.29
CA LEU A 125 -2.54 1.88 -1.30
C LEU A 125 -2.44 1.25 -2.67
N SER A 126 -3.54 1.32 -3.42
CA SER A 126 -3.54 0.92 -4.82
C SER A 126 -2.70 1.88 -5.67
N ALA A 127 -2.05 1.37 -6.71
CA ALA A 127 -1.06 2.11 -7.48
C ALA A 127 -1.63 3.21 -8.39
N ASP A 128 -2.95 3.30 -8.57
CA ASP A 128 -3.60 4.21 -9.53
C ASP A 128 -3.38 5.70 -9.24
N LEU A 129 -3.22 6.10 -7.97
CA LEU A 129 -3.17 7.50 -7.54
C LEU A 129 -4.34 8.37 -8.09
N CYS A 130 -5.45 7.73 -8.44
CA CYS A 130 -6.65 8.34 -9.01
C CYS A 130 -7.66 8.68 -7.92
N SER A 131 -7.40 9.76 -7.18
CA SER A 131 -8.29 10.24 -6.12
C SER A 131 -8.64 11.72 -6.22
N GLU A 132 -9.87 12.08 -5.85
CA GLU A 132 -10.26 13.47 -5.66
C GLU A 132 -9.45 14.19 -4.57
N LYS A 133 -8.95 13.44 -3.56
CA LYS A 133 -8.11 14.00 -2.48
C LYS A 133 -6.64 14.14 -2.88
N MET A 134 -6.25 13.67 -4.07
CA MET A 134 -4.99 14.05 -4.72
C MET A 134 -5.12 15.50 -5.21
N LYS A 135 -4.60 16.47 -4.44
CA LYS A 135 -4.92 17.90 -4.62
C LYS A 135 -3.73 18.76 -5.02
N ASN A 136 -2.54 18.45 -4.55
CA ASN A 136 -1.36 19.29 -4.73
C ASN A 136 -0.13 18.45 -5.06
N LYS A 137 0.92 19.12 -5.55
CA LYS A 137 2.19 18.50 -5.94
C LYS A 137 2.79 17.65 -4.82
N LYS A 138 2.75 18.14 -3.58
CA LYS A 138 3.28 17.39 -2.43
C LYS A 138 2.56 16.06 -2.23
N HIS A 139 1.23 16.03 -2.40
CA HIS A 139 0.47 14.77 -2.30
C HIS A 139 0.91 13.77 -3.37
N TYR A 140 1.17 14.20 -4.60
CA TYR A 140 1.57 13.27 -5.65
C TYR A 140 3.02 12.82 -5.46
N ASN A 141 3.95 13.76 -5.31
CA ASN A 141 5.37 13.47 -5.16
C ASN A 141 5.67 12.63 -3.91
N SER A 142 4.86 12.70 -2.85
CA SER A 142 5.06 11.88 -1.67
C SER A 142 4.80 10.39 -1.89
N PHE A 143 4.01 10.03 -2.91
CA PHE A 143 3.72 8.64 -3.29
C PHE A 143 4.36 8.23 -4.62
N HIS A 144 5.12 9.13 -5.27
CA HIS A 144 5.78 8.78 -6.53
C HIS A 144 6.85 7.69 -6.27
N PRO A 145 6.69 6.49 -6.85
CA PRO A 145 7.42 5.30 -6.41
C PRO A 145 8.93 5.35 -6.70
N LYS A 146 9.37 6.23 -7.61
CA LYS A 146 10.78 6.38 -8.01
C LYS A 146 11.47 7.60 -7.40
N LEU A 147 10.73 8.46 -6.68
CA LEU A 147 11.28 9.75 -6.22
C LEU A 147 12.12 9.64 -4.94
N GLY A 148 11.99 8.51 -4.22
CA GLY A 148 12.73 8.25 -2.97
C GLY A 148 12.10 8.88 -1.72
N PHE A 149 10.99 9.60 -1.84
CA PHE A 149 10.21 10.05 -0.68
C PHE A 149 9.34 8.94 -0.09
N PHE A 150 8.75 8.11 -0.96
CA PHE A 150 8.04 6.90 -0.58
C PHE A 150 9.05 5.76 -0.44
N LEU A 151 9.28 5.32 0.79
CA LEU A 151 10.18 4.23 1.15
C LEU A 151 9.39 2.92 1.12
N HIS A 152 9.59 2.10 0.10
CA HIS A 152 8.88 0.82 -0.04
C HIS A 152 9.18 -0.09 1.15
N LEU A 153 8.16 -0.80 1.64
CA LEU A 153 8.26 -1.67 2.80
C LEU A 153 9.32 -2.75 2.59
N GLU A 154 9.37 -3.33 1.40
CA GLU A 154 10.33 -4.36 1.01
C GLU A 154 11.78 -3.83 1.07
N ASP A 155 12.00 -2.57 0.67
CA ASP A 155 13.31 -1.93 0.82
C ASP A 155 13.66 -1.75 2.30
N VAL A 156 12.72 -1.27 3.12
CA VAL A 156 12.94 -1.07 4.57
C VAL A 156 13.26 -2.39 5.27
N LEU A 157 12.52 -3.47 4.96
CA LEU A 157 12.79 -4.81 5.48
C LEU A 157 14.19 -5.29 5.10
N SER A 158 14.61 -5.07 3.84
CA SER A 158 15.95 -5.45 3.37
C SER A 158 17.09 -4.79 4.16
N TRP A 159 16.86 -3.60 4.73
CA TRP A 159 17.90 -2.92 5.52
C TRP A 159 18.25 -3.70 6.79
N PHE A 160 17.29 -4.40 7.39
CA PHE A 160 17.53 -5.19 8.60
C PHE A 160 18.46 -6.38 8.36
N GLU A 161 18.48 -6.92 7.14
CA GLU A 161 19.36 -8.03 6.75
C GLU A 161 20.73 -7.56 6.22
N ALA A 162 20.91 -6.24 6.09
CA ALA A 162 22.14 -5.68 5.56
C ALA A 162 23.23 -5.53 6.63
N GLU A 163 24.47 -5.42 6.16
CA GLU A 163 25.64 -5.09 6.98
C GLU A 163 25.41 -3.83 7.82
N PRO A 164 25.93 -3.77 9.06
CA PRO A 164 25.67 -2.66 9.98
C PRO A 164 25.94 -1.27 9.38
N ALA A 165 27.00 -1.12 8.59
CA ALA A 165 27.33 0.14 7.94
C ALA A 165 26.27 0.59 6.92
N PHE A 166 25.71 -0.35 6.15
CA PHE A 166 24.65 -0.07 5.20
C PHE A 166 23.34 0.29 5.91
N PHE A 167 23.01 -0.44 6.98
CA PHE A 167 21.86 -0.11 7.82
C PHE A 167 21.99 1.31 8.38
N SER A 168 23.11 1.65 9.03
CA SER A 168 23.34 3.00 9.57
C SER A 168 23.27 4.10 8.51
N GLN A 169 23.71 3.83 7.27
CA GLN A 169 23.60 4.78 6.17
C GLN A 169 22.14 4.99 5.75
N LYS A 170 21.38 3.90 5.56
CA LYS A 170 19.98 3.97 5.10
C LYS A 170 19.04 4.54 6.15
N THR A 171 19.29 4.28 7.44
CA THR A 171 18.47 4.78 8.55
C THR A 171 18.74 6.23 8.92
N ASN A 172 19.80 6.84 8.37
CA ASN A 172 20.08 8.27 8.53
C ASN A 172 19.17 9.14 7.65
N LEU A 173 17.86 9.05 7.90
CA LEU A 173 16.83 9.76 7.16
C LEU A 173 16.89 11.26 7.46
N ASP A 174 17.39 12.03 6.49
CA ASP A 174 17.38 13.49 6.52
C ASP A 174 16.02 14.00 5.99
N GLU A 175 15.18 14.44 6.91
CA GLU A 175 13.84 14.93 6.59
C GLU A 175 13.88 16.16 5.70
N LYS A 176 14.87 17.07 5.88
CA LYS A 176 14.97 18.29 5.07
C LYS A 176 15.34 17.95 3.63
N LYS A 177 16.26 17.00 3.43
CA LYS A 177 16.59 16.49 2.09
C LYS A 177 15.39 15.77 1.47
N SER A 178 14.68 14.97 2.25
CA SER A 178 13.49 14.27 1.80
C SER A 178 12.39 15.26 1.37
N GLU A 179 12.12 16.29 2.17
CA GLU A 179 11.12 17.33 1.85
C GLU A 179 11.45 18.12 0.57
N ALA A 180 12.73 18.21 0.17
CA ALA A 180 13.10 18.84 -1.09
C ALA A 180 12.55 18.08 -2.30
N LEU A 181 12.48 16.75 -2.22
CA LEU A 181 11.90 15.88 -3.26
C LEU A 181 10.44 16.23 -3.56
N LEU A 182 9.68 16.71 -2.57
CA LEU A 182 8.29 17.10 -2.75
C LEU A 182 8.10 18.35 -3.63
N LYS A 183 9.19 19.02 -4.01
CA LYS A 183 9.18 20.22 -4.87
C LYS A 183 9.51 19.92 -6.33
N GLU A 184 10.00 18.72 -6.62
CA GLU A 184 10.40 18.26 -7.97
C GLU A 184 9.26 18.35 -9.01
N GLY A 185 9.60 18.07 -10.27
CA GLY A 185 8.66 17.97 -11.39
C GLY A 185 7.49 17.02 -11.11
N LEU A 186 6.41 17.16 -11.89
CA LEU A 186 5.25 16.26 -11.81
C LEU A 186 5.36 15.20 -12.90
N ASP A 187 6.21 14.20 -12.69
CA ASP A 187 6.44 13.17 -13.69
C ASP A 187 5.46 12.00 -13.50
N CYS A 188 4.86 11.51 -14.58
CA CYS A 188 3.99 10.34 -14.52
C CYS A 188 4.80 9.09 -14.13
N PHE A 189 4.35 8.35 -13.12
CA PHE A 189 5.05 7.12 -12.69
C PHE A 189 4.92 5.97 -13.71
N HIS A 190 3.95 6.01 -14.63
CA HIS A 190 3.79 5.02 -15.69
C HIS A 190 4.69 5.29 -16.90
N CYS A 191 4.72 6.53 -17.40
CA CYS A 191 5.33 6.86 -18.69
C CYS A 191 6.45 7.91 -18.62
N GLU A 192 6.78 8.39 -17.42
CA GLU A 192 7.86 9.36 -17.14
C GLU A 192 7.67 10.74 -17.80
N ARG A 193 6.49 11.00 -18.37
CA ARG A 193 6.16 12.30 -18.95
C ARG A 193 5.96 13.34 -17.86
N GLU A 194 6.65 14.47 -17.98
CA GLU A 194 6.46 15.64 -17.11
C GLU A 194 5.12 16.35 -17.39
N MET A 195 4.40 16.67 -16.32
CA MET A 195 3.13 17.37 -16.33
C MET A 195 3.29 18.82 -15.85
N LYS A 196 2.72 19.76 -16.62
CA LYS A 196 2.82 21.20 -16.31
C LYS A 196 2.17 21.62 -14.97
N ASN A 197 1.12 20.90 -14.53
CA ASN A 197 0.39 21.22 -13.31
C ASN A 197 -0.45 20.03 -12.83
N MET A 198 -0.99 20.13 -11.61
CA MET A 198 -1.81 19.08 -11.01
C MET A 198 -3.07 18.71 -11.81
N PRO A 199 -3.86 19.65 -12.38
CA PRO A 199 -4.98 19.28 -13.25
C PRO A 199 -4.56 18.41 -14.44
N ALA A 200 -3.50 18.80 -15.15
CA ALA A 200 -2.98 18.03 -16.28
C ALA A 200 -2.49 16.64 -15.86
N LEU A 201 -1.82 16.54 -14.70
CA LEU A 201 -1.41 15.26 -14.15
C LEU A 201 -2.62 14.37 -13.81
N LYS A 202 -3.65 14.91 -13.15
CA LYS A 202 -4.84 14.13 -12.78
C LYS A 202 -5.59 13.62 -14.01
N GLU A 203 -5.74 14.46 -15.04
CA GLU A 203 -6.30 14.06 -16.32
C GLU A 203 -5.47 12.94 -16.96
N HIS A 204 -4.15 13.08 -16.96
CA HIS A 204 -3.25 12.07 -17.50
C HIS A 204 -3.32 10.74 -16.75
N LEU A 205 -3.32 10.75 -15.40
CA LEU A 205 -3.47 9.54 -14.58
C LEU A 205 -4.81 8.85 -14.85
N GLN A 206 -5.89 9.61 -15.03
CA GLN A 206 -7.19 9.05 -15.38
C GLN A 206 -7.16 8.35 -16.75
N ILE A 207 -6.49 8.93 -17.75
CA ILE A 207 -6.32 8.32 -19.07
C ILE A 207 -5.50 7.03 -18.99
N GLU A 208 -4.40 7.02 -18.23
CA GLU A 208 -3.59 5.82 -18.00
C GLU A 208 -4.41 4.71 -17.32
N TRP A 209 -5.19 5.08 -16.29
CA TRP A 209 -6.08 4.16 -15.59
C TRP A 209 -7.17 3.57 -16.49
N ASP A 210 -7.85 4.40 -17.28
CA ASP A 210 -8.92 3.94 -18.18
C ASP A 210 -8.36 2.99 -19.26
N SER A 211 -7.16 3.28 -19.75
CA SER A 211 -6.39 2.45 -20.68
C SER A 211 -6.01 1.10 -20.05
N GLU A 212 -5.46 1.10 -18.84
CA GLU A 212 -5.11 -0.12 -18.09
C GLU A 212 -6.34 -0.96 -17.80
N SER A 213 -7.39 -0.34 -17.26
CA SER A 213 -8.66 -0.99 -16.91
C SER A 213 -9.32 -1.66 -18.10
N SER A 214 -9.37 -0.97 -19.24
CA SER A 214 -9.90 -1.52 -20.49
C SER A 214 -9.09 -2.73 -20.97
N LYS A 215 -7.76 -2.64 -20.95
CA LYS A 215 -6.86 -3.74 -21.34
C LYS A 215 -6.99 -4.93 -20.39
N ALA A 216 -7.05 -4.68 -19.08
CA ALA A 216 -7.13 -5.71 -18.06
C ALA A 216 -8.46 -6.48 -18.14
N LYS A 217 -9.59 -5.78 -18.30
CA LYS A 217 -10.91 -6.39 -18.52
C LYS A 217 -10.94 -7.23 -19.80
N ALA A 218 -10.38 -6.73 -20.89
CA ALA A 218 -10.28 -7.50 -22.14
C ALA A 218 -9.43 -8.77 -21.97
N ARG A 219 -8.33 -8.71 -21.20
CA ARG A 219 -7.51 -9.89 -20.88
C ARG A 219 -8.25 -10.88 -19.99
N ALA A 220 -8.97 -10.41 -18.97
CA ALA A 220 -9.78 -11.25 -18.08
C ALA A 220 -10.88 -11.99 -18.86
N GLU A 221 -11.58 -11.30 -19.77
CA GLU A 221 -12.61 -11.90 -20.62
C GLU A 221 -12.05 -12.98 -21.54
N ARG A 222 -10.90 -12.73 -22.18
CA ARG A 222 -10.22 -13.72 -23.01
C ARG A 222 -9.80 -14.95 -22.20
N LYS A 223 -9.31 -14.75 -20.97
CA LYS A 223 -8.93 -15.85 -20.07
C LYS A 223 -10.15 -16.69 -19.68
N ARG A 224 -11.27 -16.06 -19.30
CA ARG A 224 -12.52 -16.76 -18.97
C ARG A 224 -13.00 -17.63 -20.14
N LYS A 225 -13.10 -17.06 -21.34
CA LYS A 225 -13.50 -17.81 -22.55
C LYS A 225 -12.56 -18.98 -22.86
N ALA A 226 -11.25 -18.80 -22.67
CA ALA A 226 -10.29 -19.87 -22.88
C ALA A 226 -10.42 -21.00 -21.83
N GLU A 227 -10.80 -20.67 -20.59
CA GLU A 227 -11.05 -21.64 -19.53
C GLU A 227 -12.37 -22.39 -19.73
N GLU A 228 -13.43 -21.72 -20.18
CA GLU A 228 -14.71 -22.32 -20.58
C GLU A 228 -14.51 -23.31 -21.74
N ASN A 229 -13.87 -22.88 -22.83
CA ASN A 229 -13.58 -23.76 -23.97
C ASN A 229 -12.72 -24.98 -23.59
N LYS A 230 -11.80 -24.84 -22.62
CA LYS A 230 -11.00 -25.97 -22.12
C LYS A 230 -11.84 -26.95 -21.30
N LYS A 231 -12.81 -26.46 -20.50
CA LYS A 231 -13.73 -27.32 -19.77
C LYS A 231 -14.63 -28.09 -20.72
N ASP A 232 -15.23 -27.40 -21.69
CA ASP A 232 -16.12 -28.01 -22.68
C ASP A 232 -15.39 -29.11 -23.48
N ASN A 233 -14.15 -28.86 -23.91
CA ASN A 233 -13.33 -29.86 -24.61
C ASN A 233 -12.97 -31.07 -23.73
N ASN A 234 -12.69 -30.86 -22.44
CA ASN A 234 -12.39 -31.96 -21.52
C ASN A 234 -13.64 -32.80 -21.20
N GLU A 235 -14.81 -32.17 -21.08
CA GLU A 235 -16.10 -32.85 -20.89
C GLU A 235 -16.49 -33.67 -22.14
N ALA A 236 -16.27 -33.12 -23.34
CA ALA A 236 -16.47 -33.85 -24.59
C ALA A 236 -15.58 -35.09 -24.69
N ALA A 237 -14.28 -34.95 -24.40
CA ALA A 237 -13.32 -36.06 -24.46
C ALA A 237 -13.60 -37.17 -23.43
N THR A 238 -14.09 -36.81 -22.24
CA THR A 238 -14.46 -37.79 -21.20
C THR A 238 -15.75 -38.55 -21.53
N ASN A 239 -16.73 -37.89 -22.14
CA ASN A 239 -17.95 -38.54 -22.63
C ASN A 239 -17.66 -39.51 -23.80
N GLU A 240 -16.84 -39.13 -24.78
CA GLU A 240 -16.43 -40.03 -25.86
C GLU A 240 -15.71 -41.29 -25.35
N HIS A 241 -14.91 -41.17 -24.29
CA HIS A 241 -14.20 -42.29 -23.70
C HIS A 241 -15.13 -43.24 -22.94
N ARG A 242 -16.19 -42.71 -22.29
CA ARG A 242 -17.24 -43.52 -21.64
C ARG A 242 -18.07 -44.30 -22.65
N ASP A 243 -18.48 -43.66 -23.75
CA ASP A 243 -19.31 -44.30 -24.78
C ASP A 243 -18.58 -45.42 -25.52
N LYS A 244 -17.27 -45.30 -25.72
CA LYS A 244 -16.44 -46.39 -26.28
C LYS A 244 -16.29 -47.58 -25.34
N LYS A 245 -16.33 -47.36 -24.02
CA LYS A 245 -16.18 -48.41 -23.00
C LYS A 245 -17.46 -49.20 -22.74
N GLN A 246 -18.63 -48.64 -23.03
CA GLN A 246 -19.93 -49.33 -22.94
C GLN A 246 -20.28 -50.18 -24.18
N LYS A 247 -19.56 -49.97 -25.29
CA LYS A 247 -19.76 -50.71 -26.55
C LYS A 247 -18.78 -51.88 -26.75
N SER A 248 -17.93 -52.17 -25.76
CA SER A 248 -17.00 -53.31 -25.73
C SER A 248 -17.37 -54.24 -24.58
#